data_AF-A0A8J3VH31-F1
#
_entry.id   AF-A0A8J3VH31-F1
#
_cell.length_a   1.000
_cell.length_b   1.000
_cell.length_c   1.000
_cell.angle_alpha   90.00
_cell.angle_beta   90.00
_cell.angle_gamma   90.00
#
_symmetry.space_group_name_H-M   'P 1'
#
loop_
_entity.id
_entity.type
_entity.pdbx_description
1 polymer ?
#
loop_
_entity_poly.entity_id
_entity_poly.type
_entity_poly.pdbx_seq_one_letter_code
_entity_poly.pdbx_strand_id
1 'polypeptide(L)'
;MTVEQQLRETLQGKTQAVTGWADPVTQIERGVRRRKRRRLAVQAVAAVTVLVTVLTVGLIQRRPAETPTNIDATVDEAVGVPHILRRSPRPDRAACPPERIMEVEWIVQSAPWGMSTGFGARLFTDQRCTLSGRPQLFGVDVATGQRVEIPFVPNVAPMDSGRVRQFPATIDGGELARVEIHGNSACPTGQSPQSYRDLSLLIGDRQLDLPDQRSLTAVCGADVSEWFVEPPMEYASLDAYLLAPKTLRRGEDFSYTVQIANRFPRKFNIQDCPVYLLGLGAQGQTWRRLSCDISSIDAHRTVRFRMTGHVPADAAVGPAKLTWIGVLPNGEVIVADMATSGYPVSITQ
;
A
#
# COMPACT_ATOMS: atom_id res chain seq x y z
N MET A 1 32.67 12.53 22.17
CA MET A 1 32.30 13.85 21.64
C MET A 1 30.79 13.99 21.82
N THR A 2 30.32 14.97 22.60
CA THR A 2 28.88 15.08 22.96
C THR A 2 28.14 15.92 21.93
N VAL A 3 26.83 15.66 21.76
CA VAL A 3 25.94 16.46 20.88
C VAL A 3 26.05 17.96 21.18
N GLU A 4 26.25 18.30 22.45
CA GLU A 4 26.41 19.67 22.92
C GLU A 4 27.71 20.33 22.41
N GLN A 5 28.79 19.55 22.27
CA GLN A 5 30.07 20.01 21.74
C GLN A 5 29.99 20.25 20.23
N GLN A 6 29.26 19.40 19.51
CA GLN A 6 28.97 19.54 18.08
C GLN A 6 28.10 20.77 17.80
N LEU A 7 27.11 21.04 18.66
CA LEU A 7 26.26 22.23 18.54
C LEU A 7 27.06 23.52 18.77
N ARG A 8 27.97 23.51 19.76
CA ARG A 8 28.79 24.67 20.11
C ARG A 8 29.81 25.00 19.01
N GLU A 9 30.40 23.99 18.36
CA GLU A 9 31.26 24.17 17.19
C GLU A 9 30.48 24.70 15.97
N THR A 10 29.26 24.20 15.74
CA THR A 10 28.42 24.63 14.61
C THR A 10 27.98 26.10 14.75
N LEU A 11 27.71 26.55 15.98
CA LEU A 11 27.31 27.93 16.27
C LEU A 11 28.50 28.91 16.33
N GLN A 12 29.71 28.43 16.60
CA GLN A 12 30.94 29.25 16.59
C GLN A 12 31.64 29.27 15.22
N GLY A 13 31.26 28.39 14.31
CA GLY A 13 31.69 28.40 12.92
C GLY A 13 31.26 29.69 12.24
N LYS A 14 32.25 30.56 11.95
CA LYS A 14 32.17 31.79 11.14
C LYS A 14 30.92 31.80 10.25
N THR A 15 29.93 32.60 10.64
CA THR A 15 28.86 33.05 9.77
C THR A 15 29.53 33.58 8.50
N GLN A 16 29.53 32.78 7.43
CA GLN A 16 29.79 33.30 6.10
C GLN A 16 28.73 34.37 5.90
N ALA A 17 29.17 35.62 5.91
CA ALA A 17 28.33 36.75 5.56
C ALA A 17 27.77 36.43 4.17
N VAL A 18 26.51 36.01 4.13
CA VAL A 18 25.74 35.98 2.89
C VAL A 18 25.83 37.40 2.37
N THR A 19 26.57 37.59 1.26
CA THR A 19 26.69 38.88 0.60
C THR A 19 25.28 39.41 0.39
N GLY A 20 24.92 40.40 1.20
CA GLY A 20 23.59 40.97 1.23
C GLY A 20 23.23 41.41 -0.18
N TRP A 21 22.13 40.89 -0.71
CA TRP A 21 21.56 41.41 -1.94
C TRP A 21 21.34 42.91 -1.71
N ALA A 22 21.88 43.74 -2.61
CA ALA A 22 21.94 45.19 -2.41
C ALA A 22 20.56 45.86 -2.26
N ASP A 23 19.46 45.16 -2.57
CA ASP A 23 18.11 45.65 -2.40
C ASP A 23 17.07 44.52 -2.53
N PRO A 24 16.82 43.73 -1.46
CA PRO A 24 15.86 42.63 -1.52
C PRO A 24 14.43 43.13 -1.74
N VAL A 25 14.11 44.34 -1.26
CA VAL A 25 12.77 44.93 -1.35
C VAL A 25 12.45 45.26 -2.80
N THR A 26 13.34 45.94 -3.51
CA THR A 26 13.09 46.32 -4.90
C THR A 26 13.05 45.10 -5.82
N GLN A 27 13.81 44.04 -5.51
CA GLN A 27 13.78 42.79 -6.28
C GLN A 27 12.46 42.03 -6.07
N ILE A 28 11.94 41.99 -4.84
CA ILE A 28 10.62 41.44 -4.53
C ILE A 28 9.53 42.26 -5.21
N GLU A 29 9.57 43.59 -5.13
CA GLU A 29 8.60 44.47 -5.79
C GLU A 29 8.57 44.30 -7.31
N ARG A 30 9.74 44.19 -7.96
CA ARG A 30 9.83 43.87 -9.39
C ARG A 30 9.22 42.51 -9.69
N GLY A 31 9.45 41.50 -8.85
CA GLY A 31 8.84 40.18 -8.96
C GLY A 31 7.32 40.21 -8.86
N VAL A 32 6.78 40.95 -7.89
CA VAL A 32 5.33 41.11 -7.67
C VAL A 32 4.69 41.88 -8.83
N ARG A 33 5.29 43.00 -9.28
CA ARG A 33 4.79 43.75 -10.44
C ARG A 33 4.79 42.92 -11.72
N ARG A 34 5.84 42.10 -11.95
CA ARG A 34 5.93 41.19 -13.11
C ARG A 34 4.88 40.08 -13.05
N ARG A 35 4.60 39.51 -11.87
CA ARG A 35 3.49 38.56 -11.68
C ARG A 35 2.12 39.20 -11.90
N LYS A 36 1.89 40.42 -11.42
CA LYS A 36 0.61 41.13 -11.60
C LYS A 36 0.34 41.44 -13.08
N ARG A 37 1.36 41.90 -13.84
CA ARG A 37 1.24 42.11 -15.30
C ARG A 37 1.00 40.80 -16.06
N ARG A 38 1.67 39.70 -15.68
CA ARG A 38 1.41 38.37 -16.28
C ARG A 38 -0.01 37.88 -15.99
N ARG A 39 -0.54 38.08 -14.78
CA ARG A 39 -1.92 37.71 -14.44
C ARG A 39 -2.95 38.49 -15.25
N LEU A 40 -2.75 39.79 -15.44
CA LEU A 40 -3.65 40.61 -16.28
C LEU A 40 -3.59 40.21 -17.76
N ALA A 41 -2.40 39.89 -18.29
CA ALA A 41 -2.27 39.39 -19.66
C ALA A 41 -2.94 38.03 -19.86
N VAL A 42 -2.82 37.11 -18.89
CA VAL A 42 -3.48 35.79 -18.93
C VAL A 42 -5.01 35.93 -18.83
N GLN A 43 -5.52 36.85 -18.00
CA GLN A 43 -6.96 37.11 -17.91
C GLN A 43 -7.54 37.72 -19.19
N ALA A 44 -6.81 38.60 -19.87
CA ALA A 44 -7.23 39.15 -21.16
C ALA A 44 -7.27 38.07 -22.26
N VAL A 45 -6.31 37.15 -22.29
CA VAL A 45 -6.30 36.02 -23.24
C VAL A 45 -7.42 35.01 -22.92
N ALA A 46 -7.70 34.76 -21.63
CA ALA A 46 -8.79 33.88 -21.21
C ALA A 46 -10.18 34.41 -21.60
N ALA A 47 -10.40 35.72 -21.56
CA ALA A 47 -11.68 36.32 -21.97
C ALA A 47 -11.95 36.13 -23.47
N VAL A 48 -10.91 36.23 -24.31
CA VAL A 48 -11.03 36.05 -25.77
C VAL A 48 -11.20 34.57 -26.14
N THR A 49 -10.55 33.63 -25.46
CA THR A 49 -10.76 32.20 -25.70
C THR A 49 -12.11 31.68 -25.19
N VAL A 50 -12.67 32.25 -24.10
CA VAL A 50 -14.03 31.92 -23.64
C VAL A 50 -15.08 32.34 -24.67
N LEU A 51 -14.93 33.49 -25.33
CA LEU A 51 -15.91 33.95 -26.32
C LEU A 51 -15.89 33.11 -27.61
N VAL A 52 -14.72 32.64 -28.05
CA VAL A 52 -14.61 31.74 -29.21
C VAL A 52 -15.06 30.31 -28.88
N THR A 53 -14.80 29.82 -27.65
CA THR A 53 -15.29 28.49 -27.24
C THR A 53 -16.79 28.46 -27.01
N VAL A 54 -17.43 29.51 -26.49
CA VAL A 54 -18.90 29.54 -26.31
C VAL A 54 -19.65 29.45 -27.65
N LEU A 55 -19.09 29.99 -28.74
CA LEU A 55 -19.69 29.88 -30.09
C LEU A 55 -19.46 28.50 -30.75
N THR A 56 -18.37 27.78 -30.43
CA THR A 56 -18.16 26.40 -30.94
C THR A 56 -18.74 25.31 -30.05
N VAL A 57 -18.98 25.55 -28.76
CA VAL A 57 -19.55 24.56 -27.81
C VAL A 57 -21.07 24.43 -27.96
N GLY A 58 -21.75 25.41 -28.58
CA GLY A 58 -23.18 25.34 -28.88
C GLY A 58 -23.61 24.19 -29.81
N LEU A 59 -22.66 23.52 -30.46
CA LEU A 59 -22.89 22.35 -31.32
C LEU A 59 -22.26 21.05 -30.80
N ILE A 60 -21.63 21.04 -29.63
CA ILE A 60 -21.32 19.78 -28.95
C ILE A 60 -22.64 19.30 -28.36
N GLN A 61 -23.38 18.52 -29.16
CA GLN A 61 -24.47 17.68 -28.68
C GLN A 61 -23.97 16.99 -27.41
N ARG A 62 -24.41 17.48 -26.25
CA ARG A 62 -24.24 16.78 -24.98
C ARG A 62 -24.95 15.45 -25.18
N ARG A 63 -24.19 14.40 -25.53
CA ARG A 63 -24.71 13.05 -25.51
C ARG A 63 -25.36 12.88 -24.14
N PRO A 64 -26.65 12.51 -24.07
CA PRO A 64 -27.32 12.31 -22.80
C PRO A 64 -26.45 11.43 -21.92
N ALA A 65 -26.24 11.85 -20.67
CA ALA A 65 -25.48 11.07 -19.71
C ALA A 65 -26.12 9.68 -19.65
N GLU A 66 -25.38 8.69 -20.10
CA GLU A 66 -25.94 7.37 -20.33
C GLU A 66 -26.22 6.71 -19.00
N THR A 67 -27.44 6.20 -18.83
CA THR A 67 -27.89 5.58 -17.59
C THR A 67 -27.05 4.33 -17.33
N PRO A 68 -26.35 4.25 -16.19
CA PRO A 68 -25.55 3.06 -15.86
C PRO A 68 -26.42 1.82 -15.75
N THR A 69 -25.94 0.70 -16.28
CA THR A 69 -26.59 -0.60 -16.12
C THR A 69 -26.42 -1.06 -14.68
N ASN A 70 -27.53 -1.21 -13.96
CA ASN A 70 -27.53 -1.77 -12.60
C ASN A 70 -27.69 -3.29 -12.69
N ILE A 71 -26.84 -4.01 -11.96
CA ILE A 71 -26.82 -5.45 -11.87
C ILE A 71 -26.93 -5.78 -10.39
N ASP A 72 -27.99 -6.50 -10.04
CA ASP A 72 -28.14 -7.04 -8.69
C ASP A 72 -27.30 -8.33 -8.62
N ALA A 73 -26.21 -8.31 -7.86
CA ALA A 73 -25.41 -9.51 -7.67
C ALA A 73 -26.18 -10.44 -6.72
N THR A 74 -26.65 -11.57 -7.25
CA THR A 74 -27.34 -12.59 -6.47
C THR A 74 -26.32 -13.53 -5.81
N VAL A 75 -26.35 -13.61 -4.48
CA VAL A 75 -25.64 -14.58 -3.61
C VAL A 75 -24.21 -14.91 -4.05
N ASP A 76 -23.25 -14.26 -3.41
CA ASP A 76 -21.84 -14.48 -3.70
C ASP A 76 -21.34 -15.80 -3.09
N GLU A 77 -20.95 -16.76 -3.94
CA GLU A 77 -20.36 -18.05 -3.53
C GLU A 77 -18.90 -17.85 -3.06
N ALA A 78 -18.53 -18.45 -1.94
CA ALA A 78 -17.13 -18.48 -1.50
C ALA A 78 -16.29 -19.35 -2.44
N VAL A 79 -15.12 -18.86 -2.84
CA VAL A 79 -14.21 -19.54 -3.76
C VAL A 79 -12.77 -19.53 -3.24
N GLY A 80 -11.92 -20.37 -3.83
CA GLY A 80 -10.48 -20.32 -3.59
C GLY A 80 -9.84 -19.01 -4.08
N VAL A 81 -8.60 -18.78 -3.66
CA VAL A 81 -7.80 -17.62 -4.14
C VAL A 81 -7.68 -17.70 -5.66
N PRO A 82 -8.11 -16.67 -6.42
CA PRO A 82 -7.99 -16.67 -7.87
C PRO A 82 -6.52 -16.56 -8.29
N HIS A 83 -6.22 -16.95 -9.51
CA HIS A 83 -4.92 -16.64 -10.11
C HIS A 83 -4.83 -15.14 -10.36
N ILE A 84 -3.87 -14.47 -9.72
CA ILE A 84 -3.63 -13.03 -9.88
C ILE A 84 -2.42 -12.84 -10.78
N LEU A 85 -2.61 -12.19 -11.92
CA LEU A 85 -1.52 -11.76 -12.78
C LEU A 85 -0.71 -10.67 -12.07
N ARG A 86 0.59 -10.86 -12.13
CA ARG A 86 1.57 -9.93 -11.59
C ARG A 86 2.65 -9.73 -12.63
N ARG A 87 3.28 -8.56 -12.58
CA ARG A 87 4.43 -8.27 -13.42
C ARG A 87 5.52 -9.32 -13.19
N SER A 88 6.21 -9.69 -14.26
CA SER A 88 7.35 -10.60 -14.17
C SER A 88 8.39 -10.08 -13.17
N PRO A 89 9.08 -10.98 -12.45
CA PRO A 89 10.18 -10.60 -11.58
C PRO A 89 11.20 -9.73 -12.30
N ARG A 90 11.68 -8.69 -11.61
CA ARG A 90 12.72 -7.81 -12.15
C ARG A 90 14.07 -8.53 -12.11
N PRO A 91 14.94 -8.34 -13.11
CA PRO A 91 16.31 -8.85 -13.04
C PRO A 91 17.09 -8.12 -11.95
N ASP A 92 18.03 -8.84 -11.33
CA ASP A 92 18.90 -8.30 -10.28
C ASP A 92 19.75 -7.12 -10.75
N ARG A 93 20.13 -6.27 -9.79
CA ARG A 93 20.89 -5.03 -9.96
C ARG A 93 21.98 -4.94 -8.91
N ALA A 94 22.68 -3.80 -8.90
CA ALA A 94 23.66 -3.51 -7.86
C ALA A 94 23.02 -3.58 -6.46
N ALA A 95 23.80 -4.00 -5.47
CA ALA A 95 23.34 -4.10 -4.09
C ALA A 95 22.82 -2.75 -3.58
N CYS A 96 21.73 -2.78 -2.82
CA CYS A 96 21.23 -1.56 -2.21
C CYS A 96 22.18 -1.07 -1.09
N PRO A 97 22.55 0.22 -1.09
CA PRO A 97 23.36 0.79 -0.02
C PRO A 97 22.58 0.80 1.31
N PRO A 98 23.07 0.12 2.38
CA PRO A 98 22.37 0.03 3.66
C PRO A 98 22.02 1.41 4.25
N GLU A 99 22.88 2.42 4.05
CA GLU A 99 22.70 3.79 4.52
C GLU A 99 21.48 4.50 3.91
N ARG A 100 20.92 4.00 2.79
CA ARG A 100 19.73 4.59 2.14
C ARG A 100 18.38 4.02 2.58
N ILE A 101 18.36 3.05 3.49
CA ILE A 101 17.12 2.54 4.09
C ILE A 101 16.55 3.63 5.02
N MET A 102 15.41 4.22 4.70
CA MET A 102 14.91 5.37 5.45
C MET A 102 13.73 5.05 6.35
N GLU A 103 12.81 4.24 5.84
CA GLU A 103 11.51 4.06 6.45
C GLU A 103 11.26 2.58 6.66
N VAL A 104 10.85 2.27 7.89
CA VAL A 104 10.42 0.95 8.31
C VAL A 104 8.90 1.00 8.40
N GLU A 105 8.23 0.32 7.48
CA GLU A 105 6.78 0.12 7.53
C GLU A 105 6.49 -1.27 8.07
N TRP A 106 5.66 -1.35 9.10
CA TRP A 106 5.25 -2.62 9.67
C TRP A 106 3.98 -3.13 9.02
N ILE A 107 4.03 -4.34 8.48
CA ILE A 107 2.89 -5.00 7.84
C ILE A 107 2.49 -6.16 8.73
N VAL A 108 1.56 -5.92 9.65
CA VAL A 108 0.93 -7.00 10.41
C VAL A 108 0.00 -7.76 9.47
N GLN A 109 0.30 -9.01 9.18
CA GLN A 109 -0.68 -9.91 8.59
C GLN A 109 -0.96 -11.02 9.60
N SER A 110 -2.13 -10.94 10.23
CA SER A 110 -2.67 -12.08 10.98
C SER A 110 -2.90 -13.22 9.98
N ALA A 111 -2.10 -14.29 10.10
CA ALA A 111 -2.37 -15.54 9.41
C ALA A 111 -3.02 -16.53 10.40
N PRO A 112 -3.84 -17.49 9.93
CA PRO A 112 -4.50 -18.48 10.80
C PRO A 112 -3.54 -19.33 11.64
N TRP A 113 -2.27 -19.41 11.24
CA TRP A 113 -1.20 -20.20 11.89
C TRP A 113 -0.29 -19.40 12.81
N GLY A 114 -0.62 -18.14 13.12
CA GLY A 114 0.13 -17.29 14.05
C GLY A 114 0.34 -15.87 13.55
N MET A 115 0.87 -15.00 14.42
CA MET A 115 1.26 -13.65 14.02
C MET A 115 2.48 -13.71 13.10
N SER A 116 2.25 -13.68 11.78
CA SER A 116 3.30 -13.37 10.82
C SER A 116 3.59 -11.88 10.88
N THR A 117 4.79 -11.54 11.32
CA THR A 117 5.26 -10.16 11.36
C THR A 117 5.97 -9.86 10.04
N GLY A 118 5.38 -9.01 9.20
CA GLY A 118 6.04 -8.47 8.02
C GLY A 118 6.75 -7.15 8.36
N PHE A 119 8.03 -7.07 8.02
CA PHE A 119 8.85 -5.87 8.05
C PHE A 119 9.03 -5.35 6.63
N GLY A 120 8.76 -4.08 6.40
CA GLY A 120 9.01 -3.41 5.14
C GLY A 120 10.11 -2.36 5.27
N ALA A 121 11.12 -2.41 4.41
CA ALA A 121 12.13 -1.37 4.25
C ALA A 121 11.89 -0.59 2.96
N ARG A 122 11.82 0.74 3.07
CA ARG A 122 11.79 1.65 1.91
C ARG A 122 13.14 2.34 1.75
N LEU A 123 13.61 2.42 0.51
CA LEU A 123 14.84 3.11 0.16
C LEU A 123 14.58 4.51 -0.38
N PHE A 124 15.39 5.48 0.04
CA PHE A 124 15.44 6.82 -0.55
C PHE A 124 16.52 6.87 -1.63
N THR A 125 16.19 6.27 -2.76
CA THR A 125 17.04 6.23 -3.95
C THR A 125 16.14 6.43 -5.16
N ASP A 126 16.63 7.09 -6.19
CA ASP A 126 16.00 7.13 -7.52
C ASP A 126 16.47 5.94 -8.40
N GLN A 127 17.55 5.28 -7.97
CA GLN A 127 18.14 4.14 -8.67
C GLN A 127 17.59 2.81 -8.16
N ARG A 128 17.22 1.94 -9.11
CA ARG A 128 16.91 0.54 -8.83
C ARG A 128 18.11 -0.19 -8.25
N CYS A 129 17.90 -0.98 -7.20
CA CYS A 129 18.92 -1.81 -6.58
C CYS A 129 18.31 -3.11 -6.03
N THR A 130 19.16 -4.03 -5.56
CA THR A 130 18.75 -5.33 -5.04
C THR A 130 19.17 -5.52 -3.59
N LEU A 131 18.22 -5.85 -2.71
CA LEU A 131 18.46 -6.34 -1.36
C LEU A 131 18.42 -7.87 -1.39
N SER A 132 19.53 -8.51 -0.98
CA SER A 132 19.69 -9.97 -1.03
C SER A 132 20.00 -10.55 0.35
N GLY A 133 19.76 -11.84 0.51
CA GLY A 133 20.08 -12.58 1.73
C GLY A 133 19.06 -12.38 2.85
N ARG A 134 19.40 -12.93 4.03
CA ARG A 134 18.57 -12.88 5.25
C ARG A 134 19.21 -11.88 6.22
N PRO A 135 18.47 -10.90 6.75
CA PRO A 135 18.98 -10.08 7.83
C PRO A 135 19.12 -10.89 9.12
N GLN A 136 20.07 -10.52 9.96
CA GLN A 136 20.18 -11.11 11.31
C GLN A 136 19.20 -10.43 12.24
N LEU A 137 18.56 -11.20 13.12
CA LEU A 137 17.59 -10.69 14.09
C LEU A 137 18.23 -10.63 15.48
N PHE A 138 18.17 -9.45 16.11
CA PHE A 138 18.63 -9.22 17.46
C PHE A 138 17.46 -8.78 18.35
N GLY A 139 17.59 -9.05 19.65
CA GLY A 139 16.65 -8.56 20.66
C GLY A 139 17.27 -8.55 22.05
N VAL A 140 16.58 -7.91 22.99
CA VAL A 140 16.93 -7.94 24.42
C VAL A 140 16.23 -9.13 25.05
N ASP A 141 16.99 -10.12 25.53
CA ASP A 141 16.46 -11.24 26.30
C ASP A 141 15.84 -10.71 27.60
N VAL A 142 14.57 -11.01 27.82
CA VAL A 142 13.79 -10.48 28.96
C VAL A 142 14.29 -11.00 30.31
N ALA A 143 14.86 -12.21 30.35
CA ALA A 143 15.37 -12.82 31.57
C ALA A 143 16.74 -12.27 31.97
N THR A 144 17.63 -12.05 30.99
CA THR A 144 19.01 -11.60 31.26
C THR A 144 19.20 -10.09 31.13
N GLY A 145 18.30 -9.40 30.42
CA GLY A 145 18.44 -8.00 30.04
C GLY A 145 19.56 -7.75 29.01
N GLN A 146 20.22 -8.79 28.51
CA GLN A 146 21.28 -8.66 27.53
C GLN A 146 20.74 -8.64 26.11
N ARG A 147 21.40 -7.88 25.26
CA ARG A 147 21.13 -7.90 23.83
C ARG A 147 21.86 -9.06 23.18
N VAL A 148 21.11 -9.92 22.49
CA VAL A 148 21.61 -11.15 21.89
C VAL A 148 21.08 -11.31 20.46
N GLU A 149 21.82 -12.04 19.63
CA GLU A 149 21.30 -12.56 18.37
C GLU A 149 20.27 -13.65 18.68
N ILE A 150 19.09 -13.54 18.07
CA ILE A 150 18.02 -14.52 18.27
C ILE A 150 18.33 -15.74 17.39
N PRO A 151 18.39 -16.97 17.94
CA PRO A 151 18.72 -18.15 17.16
C PRO A 151 17.78 -18.34 15.97
N PHE A 152 18.38 -18.52 14.79
CA PHE A 152 17.63 -18.87 13.58
C PHE A 152 17.11 -20.31 13.69
N VAL A 153 15.81 -20.48 13.56
CA VAL A 153 15.17 -21.80 13.51
C VAL A 153 14.26 -21.84 12.28
N PRO A 154 14.65 -22.58 11.22
CA PRO A 154 13.85 -22.63 10.01
C PRO A 154 12.47 -23.22 10.31
N ASN A 155 11.40 -22.59 9.82
CA ASN A 155 10.07 -23.18 9.92
C ASN A 155 9.93 -24.40 9.00
N VAL A 156 9.12 -25.37 9.42
CA VAL A 156 8.88 -26.62 8.66
C VAL A 156 8.06 -26.36 7.39
N ALA A 157 7.28 -25.29 7.36
CA ALA A 157 6.62 -24.79 6.16
C ALA A 157 7.39 -23.58 5.62
N PRO A 158 7.79 -23.55 4.33
CA PRO A 158 8.41 -22.37 3.77
C PRO A 158 7.45 -21.19 3.92
N MET A 159 7.94 -20.10 4.50
CA MET A 159 7.23 -18.81 4.51
C MET A 159 6.76 -18.43 3.09
N ASP A 160 7.45 -18.95 2.07
CA ASP A 160 7.31 -18.66 0.65
C ASP A 160 6.22 -19.47 -0.07
N SER A 161 5.53 -20.37 0.64
CA SER A 161 4.51 -21.23 0.02
C SER A 161 3.17 -20.50 -0.14
N GLY A 162 2.90 -20.02 -1.35
CA GLY A 162 1.56 -19.58 -1.77
C GLY A 162 1.42 -18.12 -2.19
N ARG A 163 2.46 -17.30 -2.06
CA ARG A 163 2.49 -15.93 -2.62
C ARG A 163 3.57 -15.81 -3.67
N VAL A 164 3.22 -15.16 -4.78
CA VAL A 164 4.21 -14.76 -5.79
C VAL A 164 5.10 -13.69 -5.15
N ARG A 165 6.24 -14.13 -4.66
CA ARG A 165 7.31 -13.29 -4.10
C ARG A 165 8.48 -13.34 -5.07
N GLN A 166 9.19 -12.23 -5.19
CA GLN A 166 10.45 -12.18 -5.88
C GLN A 166 11.59 -12.13 -4.86
N PHE A 167 12.47 -13.12 -4.92
CA PHE A 167 13.75 -13.18 -4.22
C PHE A 167 14.89 -13.15 -5.24
N PRO A 168 15.97 -12.39 -5.02
CA PRO A 168 16.11 -11.33 -4.02
C PRO A 168 15.20 -10.12 -4.33
N ALA A 169 15.06 -9.20 -3.37
CA ALA A 169 14.23 -8.00 -3.53
C ALA A 169 14.92 -6.96 -4.41
N THR A 170 14.67 -7.00 -5.72
CA THR A 170 15.01 -5.90 -6.62
C THR A 170 13.89 -4.86 -6.58
N ILE A 171 14.20 -3.63 -6.14
CA ILE A 171 13.23 -2.54 -5.91
C ILE A 171 13.61 -1.23 -6.60
N ASP A 172 12.59 -0.49 -7.04
CA ASP A 172 12.72 0.89 -7.52
C ASP A 172 12.62 1.89 -6.34
N GLY A 173 12.95 3.15 -6.59
CA GLY A 173 12.86 4.20 -5.59
C GLY A 173 11.47 4.35 -4.96
N GLY A 174 11.42 4.34 -3.62
CA GLY A 174 10.16 4.45 -2.87
C GLY A 174 9.35 3.16 -2.75
N GLU A 175 9.77 2.08 -3.39
CA GLU A 175 9.16 0.76 -3.19
C GLU A 175 9.62 0.09 -1.89
N LEU A 176 8.83 -0.86 -1.44
CA LEU A 176 9.05 -1.60 -0.20
C LEU A 176 9.65 -2.97 -0.48
N ALA A 177 10.86 -3.21 0.01
CA ALA A 177 11.39 -4.56 0.19
C ALA A 177 10.91 -5.11 1.53
N ARG A 178 10.64 -6.40 1.61
CA ARG A 178 10.01 -7.04 2.77
C ARG A 178 10.87 -8.17 3.31
N VAL A 179 10.78 -8.37 4.61
CA VAL A 179 11.24 -9.54 5.35
C VAL A 179 10.11 -9.97 6.28
N GLU A 180 9.89 -11.26 6.43
CA GLU A 180 8.97 -11.79 7.42
C GLU A 180 9.75 -12.37 8.60
N ILE A 181 9.20 -12.25 9.80
CA ILE A 181 9.76 -12.76 11.05
C ILE A 181 8.69 -13.61 11.74
N HIS A 182 8.97 -14.90 11.94
CA HIS A 182 8.09 -15.82 12.67
C HIS A 182 8.81 -16.36 13.90
N GLY A 183 8.23 -16.15 15.08
CA GLY A 183 8.70 -16.81 16.30
C GLY A 183 8.34 -18.30 16.28
N ASN A 184 9.29 -19.18 16.58
CA ASN A 184 9.03 -20.62 16.68
C ASN A 184 8.70 -21.00 18.13
N SER A 185 7.46 -21.40 18.40
CA SER A 185 7.01 -21.85 19.73
C SER A 185 7.28 -23.33 19.99
N ALA A 186 7.66 -24.11 18.96
CA ALA A 186 7.98 -25.53 19.09
C ALA A 186 9.45 -25.72 19.49
N CYS A 187 9.69 -25.73 20.80
CA CYS A 187 11.02 -25.92 21.36
C CYS A 187 11.52 -27.37 21.19
N PRO A 188 12.78 -27.58 20.76
CA PRO A 188 13.45 -28.87 20.88
C PRO A 188 13.44 -29.38 22.33
N THR A 189 13.48 -30.70 22.50
CA THR A 189 13.49 -31.33 23.82
C THR A 189 14.65 -30.83 24.67
N GLY A 190 14.35 -30.34 25.88
CA GLY A 190 15.35 -29.82 26.82
C GLY A 190 15.68 -28.33 26.64
N GLN A 191 15.11 -27.65 25.65
CA GLN A 191 15.22 -26.20 25.50
C GLN A 191 14.01 -25.50 26.12
N SER A 192 14.27 -24.49 26.94
CA SER A 192 13.22 -23.63 27.50
C SER A 192 12.90 -22.48 26.55
N PRO A 193 11.61 -22.13 26.36
CA PRO A 193 11.24 -20.97 25.56
C PRO A 193 11.76 -19.66 26.20
N GLN A 194 12.22 -18.74 25.36
CA GLN A 194 12.73 -17.43 25.74
C GLN A 194 11.79 -16.32 25.24
N SER A 195 11.92 -15.14 25.86
CA SER A 195 11.18 -13.95 25.44
C SER A 195 12.16 -12.82 25.12
N TYR A 196 11.88 -12.10 24.04
CA TYR A 196 12.73 -11.03 23.51
C TYR A 196 11.90 -9.77 23.29
N ARG A 197 12.45 -8.61 23.65
CA ARG A 197 11.89 -7.27 23.36
C ARG A 197 12.91 -6.42 22.59
N ASP A 198 12.53 -5.20 22.21
CA ASP A 198 13.40 -4.23 21.54
C ASP A 198 14.10 -4.87 20.32
N LEU A 199 13.29 -5.53 19.49
CA LEU A 199 13.77 -6.32 18.37
C LEU A 199 14.41 -5.42 17.31
N SER A 200 15.33 -5.96 16.51
CA SER A 200 16.07 -5.20 15.51
C SER A 200 16.65 -6.10 14.43
N LEU A 201 16.80 -5.59 13.22
CA LEU A 201 17.39 -6.29 12.09
C LEU A 201 18.75 -5.69 11.72
N LEU A 202 19.75 -6.53 11.51
CA LEU A 202 21.04 -6.12 10.96
C LEU A 202 21.10 -6.40 9.45
N ILE A 203 21.40 -5.36 8.67
CA ILE A 203 21.50 -5.38 7.21
C ILE A 203 22.86 -4.80 6.83
N GLY A 204 23.80 -5.66 6.44
CA GLY A 204 25.20 -5.24 6.32
C GLY A 204 25.72 -4.79 7.67
N ASP A 205 26.16 -3.54 7.78
CA ASP A 205 26.62 -2.88 9.01
C ASP A 205 25.54 -2.03 9.68
N ARG A 206 24.35 -1.93 9.08
CA ARG A 206 23.27 -1.10 9.58
C ARG A 206 22.26 -1.88 10.40
N GLN A 207 21.97 -1.36 11.59
CA GLN A 207 20.91 -1.84 12.44
C GLN A 207 19.61 -1.05 12.21
N LEU A 208 18.49 -1.76 12.10
CA LEU A 208 17.14 -1.21 12.02
C LEU A 208 16.33 -1.68 13.22
N ASP A 209 15.97 -0.76 14.10
CA ASP A 209 15.15 -1.07 15.27
C ASP A 209 13.69 -1.29 14.86
N LEU A 210 13.07 -2.30 15.46
CA LEU A 210 11.64 -2.59 15.32
C LEU A 210 10.86 -1.79 16.36
N PRO A 211 9.60 -1.40 16.09
CA PRO A 211 8.81 -0.60 17.02
C PRO A 211 8.68 -1.23 18.42
N ASP A 212 8.79 -0.41 19.47
CA ASP A 212 8.89 -0.80 20.89
C ASP A 212 7.77 -1.73 21.41
N GLN A 213 6.61 -1.74 20.75
CA GLN A 213 5.48 -2.60 21.14
C GLN A 213 5.62 -4.06 20.67
N ARG A 214 6.76 -4.42 20.08
CA ARG A 214 6.98 -5.73 19.47
C ARG A 214 7.92 -6.57 20.31
N SER A 215 7.45 -7.77 20.62
CA SER A 215 8.21 -8.79 21.34
C SER A 215 7.96 -10.15 20.72
N LEU A 216 8.95 -11.03 20.85
CA LEU A 216 8.75 -12.46 20.68
C LEU A 216 8.57 -13.04 22.07
N THR A 217 7.44 -13.67 22.34
CA THR A 217 7.13 -14.20 23.67
C THR A 217 7.12 -15.72 23.62
N ALA A 218 7.86 -16.34 24.53
CA ALA A 218 7.95 -17.78 24.69
C ALA A 218 8.30 -18.54 23.38
N VAL A 219 9.39 -18.15 22.72
CA VAL A 219 9.90 -18.75 21.48
C VAL A 219 11.24 -19.46 21.72
N CYS A 220 11.56 -20.47 20.91
CA CYS A 220 12.87 -21.15 20.92
C CYS A 220 13.79 -20.71 19.77
N GLY A 221 13.47 -19.57 19.17
CA GLY A 221 14.16 -18.98 18.03
C GLY A 221 13.17 -18.31 17.10
N ALA A 222 13.66 -17.82 15.96
CA ALA A 222 12.83 -17.22 14.94
C ALA A 222 13.26 -17.65 13.53
N ASP A 223 12.31 -17.77 12.62
CA ASP A 223 12.56 -17.82 11.18
C ASP A 223 12.50 -16.38 10.64
N VAL A 224 13.49 -16.03 9.82
CA VAL A 224 13.60 -14.73 9.17
C VAL A 224 13.76 -15.00 7.68
N SER A 225 12.83 -14.47 6.89
CA SER A 225 12.85 -14.68 5.45
C SER A 225 14.04 -13.96 4.79
N GLU A 226 14.37 -14.38 3.58
CA GLU A 226 15.17 -13.53 2.70
C GLU A 226 14.41 -12.25 2.36
N TRP A 227 15.14 -11.22 1.91
CA TRP A 227 14.53 -10.03 1.33
C TRP A 227 13.72 -10.40 0.09
N PHE A 228 12.45 -9.99 0.07
CA PHE A 228 11.58 -10.11 -1.10
C PHE A 228 10.85 -8.84 -1.45
N VAL A 229 10.34 -8.80 -2.67
CA VAL A 229 9.29 -7.85 -3.08
C VAL A 229 8.11 -8.66 -3.61
N GLU A 230 6.88 -8.21 -3.32
CA GLU A 230 5.70 -8.74 -4.01
C GLU A 230 5.60 -8.02 -5.36
N PRO A 231 5.75 -8.71 -6.50
CA PRO A 231 5.66 -8.06 -7.79
C PRO A 231 4.30 -7.36 -7.94
N PRO A 232 4.25 -6.13 -8.47
CA PRO A 232 3.01 -5.40 -8.63
C PRO A 232 1.97 -6.23 -9.40
N MET A 233 0.72 -6.16 -8.95
CA MET A 233 -0.40 -6.74 -9.69
C MET A 233 -0.54 -6.07 -11.05
N GLU A 234 -0.96 -6.84 -12.05
CA GLU A 234 -1.33 -6.27 -13.34
C GLU A 234 -2.75 -5.72 -13.25
N TYR A 235 -2.88 -4.39 -13.34
CA TYR A 235 -4.17 -3.74 -13.26
C TYR A 235 -4.87 -3.78 -14.60
N ALA A 236 -6.13 -4.22 -14.60
CA ALA A 236 -7.02 -4.07 -15.74
C ALA A 236 -7.20 -2.57 -16.03
N SER A 237 -7.32 -2.20 -17.30
CA SER A 237 -7.57 -0.80 -17.69
C SER A 237 -9.06 -0.44 -17.50
N LEU A 238 -9.52 -0.49 -16.25
CA LEU A 238 -10.89 -0.17 -15.81
C LEU A 238 -10.80 0.69 -14.55
N ASP A 239 -11.67 1.68 -14.43
CA ASP A 239 -11.83 2.40 -13.17
C ASP A 239 -12.86 1.68 -12.30
N ALA A 240 -12.62 1.57 -10.99
CA ALA A 240 -13.62 1.11 -10.05
C ALA A 240 -13.81 2.08 -8.88
N TYR A 241 -15.05 2.20 -8.43
CA TYR A 241 -15.46 3.07 -7.33
C TYR A 241 -16.38 2.31 -6.39
N LEU A 242 -16.21 2.51 -5.08
CA LEU A 242 -17.04 1.90 -4.07
C LEU A 242 -18.03 2.93 -3.50
N LEU A 243 -19.28 2.51 -3.32
CA LEU A 243 -20.32 3.30 -2.67
C LEU A 243 -20.91 2.46 -1.54
N ALA A 244 -20.73 2.89 -0.30
CA ALA A 244 -21.23 2.21 0.89
C ALA A 244 -21.76 3.20 1.94
N PRO A 245 -22.56 2.75 2.92
CA PRO A 245 -22.90 3.56 4.08
C PRO A 245 -21.65 4.10 4.78
N LYS A 246 -21.71 5.35 5.24
CA LYS A 246 -20.60 5.97 5.98
C LYS A 246 -20.45 5.43 7.40
N THR A 247 -21.51 4.84 7.93
CA THR A 247 -21.56 4.27 9.28
C THR A 247 -22.05 2.84 9.17
N LEU A 248 -21.35 1.93 9.81
CA LEU A 248 -21.67 0.51 9.88
C LEU A 248 -21.69 0.07 11.35
N ARG A 249 -22.55 -0.88 11.71
CA ARG A 249 -22.64 -1.46 13.06
C ARG A 249 -21.98 -2.83 13.10
N ARG A 250 -21.45 -3.21 14.26
CA ARG A 250 -20.91 -4.55 14.47
C ARG A 250 -21.98 -5.62 14.28
N GLY A 251 -21.59 -6.72 13.66
CA GLY A 251 -22.45 -7.88 13.43
C GLY A 251 -23.56 -7.65 12.39
N GLU A 252 -23.59 -6.50 11.72
CA GLU A 252 -24.65 -6.20 10.74
C GLU A 252 -24.22 -6.53 9.31
N ASP A 253 -25.21 -6.91 8.51
CA ASP A 253 -25.09 -6.92 7.06
C ASP A 253 -25.37 -5.52 6.50
N PHE A 254 -24.64 -5.13 5.46
CA PHE A 254 -24.81 -3.84 4.80
C PHE A 254 -24.80 -3.99 3.28
N SER A 255 -25.57 -3.17 2.58
CA SER A 255 -25.50 -3.10 1.12
C SER A 255 -24.46 -2.09 0.66
N TYR A 256 -23.74 -2.42 -0.40
CA TYR A 256 -22.82 -1.51 -1.08
C TYR A 256 -22.93 -1.66 -2.60
N THR A 257 -22.30 -0.76 -3.34
CA THR A 257 -22.27 -0.79 -4.80
C THR A 257 -20.85 -0.61 -5.29
N VAL A 258 -20.42 -1.47 -6.21
CA VAL A 258 -19.17 -1.31 -6.96
C VAL A 258 -19.53 -0.81 -8.35
N GLN A 259 -19.03 0.36 -8.71
CA GLN A 259 -19.17 0.91 -10.05
C GLN A 259 -17.89 0.66 -10.83
N ILE A 260 -17.97 -0.08 -11.93
CA ILE A 260 -16.84 -0.34 -12.84
C ILE A 260 -17.07 0.44 -14.13
N ALA A 261 -16.13 1.30 -14.50
CA ALA A 261 -16.20 2.13 -15.70
C ALA A 261 -15.06 1.78 -16.66
N ASN A 262 -15.42 1.41 -17.88
CA ASN A 262 -14.50 1.29 -18.98
C ASN A 262 -14.30 2.67 -19.62
N ARG A 263 -13.14 3.29 -19.40
CA ARG A 263 -12.82 4.60 -20.00
C ARG A 263 -12.22 4.50 -21.40
N PHE A 264 -11.98 3.30 -21.89
CA PHE A 264 -11.22 3.04 -23.11
C PHE A 264 -12.16 2.78 -24.30
N PRO A 265 -11.66 2.98 -25.54
CA PRO A 265 -12.44 2.76 -26.76
C PRO A 265 -12.64 1.28 -27.12
N ARG A 266 -12.04 0.36 -26.34
CA ARG A 266 -12.17 -1.09 -26.54
C ARG A 266 -13.18 -1.68 -25.58
N LYS A 267 -13.85 -2.74 -26.01
CA LYS A 267 -14.69 -3.59 -25.17
C LYS A 267 -13.82 -4.40 -24.20
N PHE A 268 -14.26 -4.52 -22.95
CA PHE A 268 -13.65 -5.41 -21.95
C PHE A 268 -14.52 -6.64 -21.77
N ASN A 269 -13.97 -7.82 -21.97
CA ASN A 269 -14.68 -9.09 -21.79
C ASN A 269 -14.59 -9.53 -20.33
N ILE A 270 -15.73 -9.88 -19.75
CA ILE A 270 -15.88 -10.43 -18.40
C ILE A 270 -16.80 -11.65 -18.46
N GLN A 271 -16.62 -12.49 -19.50
CA GLN A 271 -17.46 -13.66 -19.78
C GLN A 271 -17.60 -14.56 -18.56
N ASP A 272 -16.51 -14.77 -17.82
CA ASP A 272 -16.59 -15.27 -16.46
C ASP A 272 -16.61 -14.08 -15.50
N CYS A 273 -17.54 -14.12 -14.55
CA CYS A 273 -17.67 -13.04 -13.61
C CYS A 273 -16.43 -12.91 -12.72
N PRO A 274 -15.98 -11.68 -12.42
CA PRO A 274 -14.84 -11.46 -11.56
C PRO A 274 -14.98 -12.17 -10.21
N VAL A 275 -13.88 -12.69 -9.70
CA VAL A 275 -13.77 -13.09 -8.29
C VAL A 275 -13.33 -11.86 -7.52
N TYR A 276 -13.95 -11.58 -6.38
CA TYR A 276 -13.66 -10.39 -5.61
C TYR A 276 -13.41 -10.69 -4.15
N LEU A 277 -12.82 -9.70 -3.49
CA LEU A 277 -12.52 -9.68 -2.08
C LEU A 277 -12.96 -8.33 -1.54
N LEU A 278 -13.78 -8.36 -0.49
CA LEU A 278 -14.18 -7.20 0.29
C LEU A 278 -13.41 -7.24 1.63
N GLY A 279 -12.67 -6.20 1.94
CA GLY A 279 -11.93 -6.07 3.19
C GLY A 279 -12.44 -4.90 4.01
N LEU A 280 -12.65 -5.13 5.32
CA LEU A 280 -12.93 -4.08 6.30
C LEU A 280 -11.76 -4.02 7.28
N GLY A 281 -10.86 -3.06 7.08
CA GLY A 281 -9.58 -3.03 7.79
C GLY A 281 -8.72 -4.26 7.49
N ALA A 282 -8.15 -4.88 8.53
CA ALA A 282 -7.28 -6.05 8.42
C ALA A 282 -8.01 -7.41 8.54
N GLN A 283 -9.34 -7.42 8.72
CA GLN A 283 -10.08 -8.65 9.04
C GLN A 283 -10.73 -9.33 7.83
N GLY A 284 -10.86 -10.66 7.92
CA GLY A 284 -11.93 -11.47 7.33
C GLY A 284 -12.09 -11.37 5.81
N GLN A 285 -11.08 -11.77 5.06
CA GLN A 285 -11.10 -11.69 3.60
C GLN A 285 -11.39 -13.06 2.98
N THR A 286 -12.64 -13.31 2.60
CA THR A 286 -13.02 -14.50 1.81
C THR A 286 -13.20 -14.09 0.37
N TRP A 287 -12.52 -14.78 -0.55
CA TRP A 287 -12.74 -14.62 -1.98
C TRP A 287 -14.13 -15.12 -2.36
N ARG A 288 -14.83 -14.34 -3.17
CA ARG A 288 -16.20 -14.60 -3.56
C ARG A 288 -16.38 -14.40 -5.06
N ARG A 289 -17.23 -15.19 -5.71
CA ARG A 289 -17.56 -14.99 -7.13
C ARG A 289 -18.68 -13.97 -7.26
N LEU A 290 -18.47 -12.95 -8.07
CA LEU A 290 -19.51 -11.99 -8.43
C LEU A 290 -20.55 -12.71 -9.30
N SER A 291 -21.85 -12.55 -9.02
CA SER A 291 -22.89 -12.95 -9.97
C SER A 291 -23.09 -11.82 -11.00
N CYS A 292 -22.94 -12.14 -12.28
CA CYS A 292 -23.09 -11.18 -13.36
C CYS A 292 -23.81 -11.79 -14.57
N ASP A 293 -24.86 -11.11 -15.04
CA ASP A 293 -25.58 -11.47 -16.27
C ASP A 293 -24.98 -10.83 -17.53
N ILE A 294 -23.85 -10.13 -17.36
CA ILE A 294 -23.14 -9.46 -18.44
C ILE A 294 -21.85 -10.20 -18.76
N SER A 295 -21.57 -10.36 -20.04
CA SER A 295 -20.33 -10.99 -20.51
C SER A 295 -19.24 -9.97 -20.86
N SER A 296 -19.55 -8.67 -20.75
CA SER A 296 -18.64 -7.61 -21.17
C SER A 296 -19.08 -6.21 -20.72
N ILE A 297 -18.09 -5.31 -20.64
CA ILE A 297 -18.29 -3.87 -20.46
C ILE A 297 -17.86 -3.16 -21.75
N ASP A 298 -18.83 -2.65 -22.51
CA ASP A 298 -18.54 -1.95 -23.77
C ASP A 298 -17.70 -0.68 -23.55
N ALA A 299 -17.11 -0.18 -24.64
CA ALA A 299 -16.32 1.04 -24.64
C ALA A 299 -17.07 2.22 -24.02
N HIS A 300 -16.40 2.97 -23.14
CA HIS A 300 -16.97 4.13 -22.44
C HIS A 300 -18.20 3.83 -21.57
N ARG A 301 -18.50 2.55 -21.27
CA ARG A 301 -19.65 2.17 -20.44
C ARG A 301 -19.29 2.01 -18.98
N THR A 302 -20.33 2.15 -18.16
CA THR A 302 -20.28 1.96 -16.72
C THR A 302 -21.32 0.93 -16.31
N VAL A 303 -20.90 -0.01 -15.48
CA VAL A 303 -21.77 -1.03 -14.87
C VAL A 303 -21.71 -0.88 -13.34
N ARG A 304 -22.81 -1.20 -12.67
CA ARG A 304 -22.93 -1.14 -11.22
C ARG A 304 -23.36 -2.47 -10.67
N PHE A 305 -22.60 -2.99 -9.73
CA PHE A 305 -22.92 -4.22 -9.01
C PHE A 305 -23.41 -3.84 -7.62
N ARG A 306 -24.67 -4.14 -7.31
CA ARG A 306 -25.19 -4.03 -5.95
C ARG A 306 -24.89 -5.31 -5.19
N MET A 307 -24.29 -5.19 -4.02
CA MET A 307 -23.69 -6.29 -3.28
C MET A 307 -24.00 -6.16 -1.77
N THR A 308 -23.77 -7.23 -1.02
CA THR A 308 -23.93 -7.26 0.44
C THR A 308 -22.61 -7.61 1.11
N GLY A 309 -22.29 -6.91 2.19
CA GLY A 309 -21.14 -7.16 3.06
C GLY A 309 -21.60 -7.42 4.49
N HIS A 310 -20.69 -7.91 5.32
CA HIS A 310 -20.94 -8.18 6.74
C HIS A 310 -19.84 -7.52 7.58
N VAL A 311 -20.21 -6.88 8.68
CA VAL A 311 -19.26 -6.37 9.68
C VAL A 311 -19.09 -7.41 10.77
N PRO A 312 -17.88 -7.95 11.00
CA PRO A 312 -17.65 -8.88 12.10
C PRO A 312 -18.08 -8.30 13.46
N ALA A 313 -18.66 -9.13 14.32
CA ALA A 313 -19.12 -8.70 15.64
C ALA A 313 -17.98 -8.17 16.54
N ASP A 314 -16.75 -8.62 16.29
CA ASP A 314 -15.52 -8.24 17.00
C ASP A 314 -14.75 -7.07 16.33
N ALA A 315 -15.23 -6.55 15.20
CA ALA A 315 -14.54 -5.50 14.45
C ALA A 315 -14.30 -4.24 15.32
N ALA A 316 -13.11 -3.64 15.31
CA ALA A 316 -12.83 -2.47 16.15
C ALA A 316 -13.79 -1.28 15.88
N VAL A 317 -14.32 -0.63 16.93
CA VAL A 317 -15.14 0.59 16.80
C VAL A 317 -14.25 1.76 16.37
N GLY A 318 -14.80 2.64 15.54
CA GLY A 318 -14.16 3.88 15.10
C GLY A 318 -13.91 3.92 13.59
N PRO A 319 -13.02 4.82 13.13
CA PRO A 319 -12.69 4.96 11.72
C PRO A 319 -12.10 3.66 11.14
N ALA A 320 -12.62 3.25 9.99
CA ALA A 320 -12.14 2.10 9.24
C ALA A 320 -12.13 2.41 7.73
N LYS A 321 -11.55 1.50 6.95
CA LYS A 321 -11.57 1.56 5.48
C LYS A 321 -12.20 0.29 4.93
N LEU A 322 -13.12 0.47 4.01
CA LEU A 322 -13.68 -0.59 3.18
C LEU A 322 -12.88 -0.65 1.88
N THR A 323 -12.36 -1.82 1.54
CA THR A 323 -11.54 -2.06 0.35
C THR A 323 -12.21 -3.13 -0.50
N TRP A 324 -12.16 -2.95 -1.82
CA TRP A 324 -12.69 -3.93 -2.76
C TRP A 324 -11.67 -4.18 -3.86
N ILE A 325 -11.38 -5.45 -4.10
CA ILE A 325 -10.47 -5.91 -5.14
C ILE A 325 -11.22 -6.96 -5.96
N GLY A 326 -11.34 -6.74 -7.26
CA GLY A 326 -11.83 -7.71 -8.23
C GLY A 326 -10.68 -8.28 -9.05
N VAL A 327 -10.74 -9.56 -9.36
CA VAL A 327 -9.80 -10.28 -10.22
C VAL A 327 -10.60 -10.81 -11.40
N LEU A 328 -10.24 -10.34 -12.59
CA LEU A 328 -10.82 -10.77 -13.84
C LEU A 328 -10.40 -12.21 -14.17
N PRO A 329 -11.09 -12.91 -15.08
CA PRO A 329 -10.77 -14.31 -15.42
C PRO A 329 -9.38 -14.50 -16.02
N ASN A 330 -8.86 -13.47 -16.69
CA ASN A 330 -7.48 -13.44 -17.18
C ASN A 330 -6.45 -13.21 -16.07
N GLY A 331 -6.88 -12.91 -14.84
CA GLY A 331 -6.05 -12.64 -13.66
C GLY A 331 -5.69 -11.17 -13.46
N GLU A 332 -6.07 -10.26 -14.36
CA GLU A 332 -5.89 -8.82 -14.15
C GLU A 332 -6.75 -8.32 -12.98
N VAL A 333 -6.28 -7.29 -12.28
CA VAL A 333 -6.86 -6.79 -11.04
C VAL A 333 -7.55 -5.45 -11.24
N ILE A 334 -8.71 -5.28 -10.62
CA ILE A 334 -9.45 -4.03 -10.51
C ILE A 334 -9.52 -3.67 -9.03
N VAL A 335 -9.09 -2.47 -8.65
CA VAL A 335 -9.15 -1.99 -7.26
C VAL A 335 -10.06 -0.77 -7.20
N ALA A 336 -11.10 -0.84 -6.36
CA ALA A 336 -11.99 0.28 -6.16
C ALA A 336 -11.30 1.38 -5.34
N ASP A 337 -11.49 2.64 -5.74
CA ASP A 337 -10.98 3.82 -5.04
C ASP A 337 -9.46 3.74 -4.77
N MET A 338 -8.70 3.26 -5.76
CA MET A 338 -7.25 3.05 -5.67
C MET A 338 -6.52 4.32 -5.18
N ALA A 339 -6.97 5.50 -5.60
CA ALA A 339 -6.37 6.79 -5.22
C ALA A 339 -6.50 7.12 -3.71
N THR A 340 -7.51 6.59 -3.02
CA THR A 340 -7.72 6.80 -1.57
C THR A 340 -7.43 5.55 -0.74
N SER A 341 -7.01 4.47 -1.41
CA SER A 341 -6.78 3.15 -0.82
C SER A 341 -8.02 2.61 -0.12
N GLY A 342 -9.20 2.83 -0.72
CA GLY A 342 -10.50 2.38 -0.20
C GLY A 342 -11.45 3.51 0.21
N TYR A 343 -12.65 3.11 0.61
CA TYR A 343 -13.76 3.97 0.99
C TYR A 343 -13.81 4.15 2.52
N PRO A 344 -13.81 5.39 3.04
CA PRO A 344 -13.82 5.63 4.48
C PRO A 344 -15.19 5.32 5.09
N VAL A 345 -15.19 4.58 6.20
CA VAL A 345 -16.38 4.26 7.00
C VAL A 345 -16.09 4.43 8.49
N SER A 346 -17.13 4.49 9.32
CA SER A 346 -17.03 4.44 10.78
C SER A 346 -17.81 3.24 11.31
N ILE A 347 -17.15 2.40 12.10
CA ILE A 347 -17.78 1.26 12.77
C ILE A 347 -18.32 1.72 14.12
N THR A 348 -19.58 1.39 14.42
CA THR A 348 -20.23 1.64 15.70
C THR A 348 -20.57 0.32 16.40
N GLN A 349 -20.97 0.42 17.67
CA GLN A 349 -21.53 -0.70 18.43
C GLN A 349 -22.78 -1.25 17.75
#